data_AF-A0A161MH39-F1
#
_entry.id   AF-A0A161MH39-F1
#
_cell.length_a   1.000
_cell.length_b   1.000
_cell.length_c   1.000
_cell.angle_alpha   90.00
_cell.angle_beta   90.00
_cell.angle_gamma   90.00
#
_symmetry.space_group_name_H-M   'P 1'
#
loop_
_entity.id
_entity.type
_entity.pdbx_description
1 polymer ?
#
loop_
_entity_poly.entity_id
_entity_poly.type
_entity_poly.pdbx_seq_one_letter_code
_entity_poly.pdbx_strand_id
1 'polypeptide(L)'
;LVSSRTGGQCENYLVLLMTQLRELLASKPPTLESADAEEMTDPAAQPFVWISKWVDYSDKYGFGYQLCDDGVGIMYNDNTKILLLPNQRNVHYIESDGTENYYVIGSTPSSLEKKMKLLTYFRRYMNEHLVKAGASVVVQESDSLSRIPYLNMWHRSTSAV
;
A
#
# COMPACT_ATOMS: atom_id res chain seq x y z
N LEU A 1 10.01 -7.02 -20.09
CA LEU A 1 8.91 -6.61 -19.18
C LEU A 1 8.22 -5.45 -19.86
N VAL A 2 7.02 -5.65 -20.38
CA VAL A 2 6.26 -4.56 -21.01
C VAL A 2 5.77 -3.68 -19.87
N SER A 3 6.40 -2.52 -19.68
CA SER A 3 5.95 -1.55 -18.68
C SER A 3 4.57 -1.05 -19.12
N SER A 4 3.54 -1.32 -18.32
CA SER A 4 2.22 -0.72 -18.52
C SER A 4 2.38 0.81 -18.49
N ARG A 5 1.50 1.56 -19.18
CA ARG A 5 1.57 3.04 -19.18
C ARG A 5 1.62 3.63 -17.76
N THR A 6 0.95 2.98 -16.81
CA THR A 6 0.99 3.29 -15.39
C THR A 6 2.34 2.96 -14.73
N GLY A 7 2.94 1.81 -15.06
CA GLY A 7 4.29 1.45 -14.59
C GLY A 7 5.35 2.48 -14.97
N GLY A 8 5.35 2.94 -16.22
CA GLY A 8 6.29 3.96 -16.69
C GLY A 8 6.08 5.33 -16.03
N GLN A 9 4.84 5.70 -15.68
CA GLN A 9 4.58 6.91 -14.90
C GLN A 9 5.09 6.79 -13.46
N CYS A 10 4.89 5.65 -12.81
CA CYS A 10 5.42 5.41 -11.47
C CYS A 10 6.95 5.53 -11.43
N GLU A 11 7.66 4.99 -12.44
CA GLU A 11 9.11 5.14 -12.55
C GLU A 11 9.54 6.61 -12.64
N ASN A 12 8.84 7.42 -13.44
CA ASN A 12 9.10 8.86 -13.52
C ASN A 12 8.91 9.58 -12.18
N TYR A 13 7.84 9.24 -11.43
CA TYR A 13 7.61 9.81 -10.10
C TYR A 13 8.67 9.38 -9.08
N LEU A 14 9.17 8.14 -9.17
CA LEU A 14 10.28 7.69 -8.32
C LEU A 14 11.59 8.43 -8.62
N VAL A 15 11.88 8.71 -9.90
CA VAL A 15 13.03 9.52 -10.30
C VAL A 15 12.89 10.96 -9.80
N LEU A 16 11.69 11.53 -9.89
CA LEU A 16 11.39 12.86 -9.35
C LEU A 16 11.61 12.91 -7.83
N LEU A 17 11.04 11.96 -7.08
CA LEU A 17 11.22 11.86 -5.63
C LEU A 17 12.70 11.70 -5.25
N MET A 18 13.44 10.86 -5.98
CA MET A 18 14.89 10.70 -5.76
C MET A 18 15.63 12.02 -5.96
N THR A 19 15.22 12.83 -6.94
CA THR A 19 15.83 14.14 -7.22
C THR A 19 15.53 15.13 -6.10
N GLN A 20 14.27 15.23 -5.68
CA GLN A 20 13.84 16.08 -4.56
C GLN A 20 14.56 15.72 -3.25
N LEU A 21 14.68 14.43 -2.93
CA LEU A 21 15.40 13.98 -1.73
C LEU A 21 16.89 14.31 -1.79
N ARG A 22 17.53 14.20 -2.96
CA ARG A 22 18.94 14.57 -3.14
C ARG A 22 19.16 16.07 -2.95
N GLU A 23 18.30 16.89 -3.54
CA GLU A 23 18.36 18.35 -3.40
C GLU A 23 18.14 18.77 -1.94
N LEU A 24 17.14 18.18 -1.26
CA LEU A 24 16.89 18.40 0.15
C LEU A 24 18.11 18.04 0.99
N LEU A 25 18.67 16.84 0.85
CA LEU A 25 19.85 16.43 1.62
C LEU A 25 21.08 17.29 1.32
N ALA A 26 21.25 17.73 0.07
CA ALA A 26 22.34 18.62 -0.32
C ALA A 26 22.23 20.01 0.33
N SER A 27 21.01 20.49 0.58
CA SER A 27 20.76 21.75 1.29
C SER A 27 21.13 21.71 2.77
N LYS A 28 21.38 20.52 3.33
CA LYS A 28 21.69 20.28 4.76
C LYS A 28 20.70 21.00 5.68
N PRO A 29 19.40 20.66 5.60
CA PRO A 29 18.38 21.36 6.36
C PRO A 29 18.72 21.27 7.86
N PRO A 30 18.52 22.37 8.60
CA PRO A 30 18.72 22.35 10.04
C PRO A 30 17.78 21.32 10.68
N THR A 31 18.19 20.77 11.82
CA THR A 31 17.25 20.05 12.68
C THR A 31 16.21 21.06 13.16
N LEU A 32 14.97 20.90 12.72
CA LEU A 32 13.89 21.81 13.06
C LEU A 32 13.51 21.62 14.53
N GLU A 33 13.47 22.71 15.28
CA GLU A 33 12.76 22.78 16.55
C GLU A 33 11.24 22.67 16.29
N SER A 34 10.45 22.24 17.27
CA SER A 34 9.02 21.93 17.05
C SER A 34 8.20 23.09 16.47
N ALA A 35 8.53 24.35 16.82
CA ALA A 35 7.84 25.53 16.31
C ALA A 35 8.16 25.82 14.83
N ASP A 36 9.42 25.64 14.42
CA ASP A 36 9.84 25.83 13.02
C ASP A 36 9.27 24.72 12.11
N ALA A 37 9.03 23.54 12.68
CA ALA A 37 8.41 22.43 11.97
C ALA A 37 6.94 22.70 11.63
N GLU A 38 6.20 23.43 12.47
CA GLU A 38 4.79 23.78 12.21
C GLU A 38 4.65 24.73 11.02
N GLU A 39 5.53 25.72 10.89
CA GLU A 39 5.53 26.67 9.76
C GLU A 39 5.87 26.01 8.41
N MET A 40 6.54 24.85 8.43
CA MET A 40 6.87 24.07 7.22
C MET A 40 5.82 23.00 6.89
N THR A 41 4.68 22.97 7.58
CA THR A 41 3.60 22.04 7.26
C THR A 41 2.74 22.54 6.10
N ASP A 42 2.32 21.61 5.24
CA ASP A 42 1.29 21.85 4.23
C ASP A 42 0.14 20.85 4.46
N PRO A 43 -0.96 21.29 5.12
CA PRO A 43 -2.13 20.44 5.34
C PRO A 43 -2.75 19.90 4.05
N ALA A 44 -2.60 20.61 2.91
CA ALA A 44 -3.11 20.14 1.62
C ALA A 44 -2.27 19.00 1.02
N ALA A 45 -1.04 18.81 1.51
CA ALA A 45 -0.15 17.71 1.11
C ALA A 45 -0.37 16.42 1.92
N GLN A 46 -1.40 16.34 2.77
CA GLN A 46 -1.73 15.14 3.53
C GLN A 46 -1.95 13.94 2.57
N PRO A 47 -1.30 12.79 2.81
CA PRO A 47 -1.47 11.62 1.95
C PRO A 47 -2.91 11.08 2.04
N PHE A 48 -3.47 10.73 0.88
CA PHE A 48 -4.80 10.12 0.80
C PHE A 48 -4.83 8.69 1.35
N VAL A 49 -3.76 7.92 1.09
CA VAL A 49 -3.67 6.51 1.46
C VAL A 49 -2.26 6.20 1.98
N TRP A 50 -2.19 5.45 3.07
CA TRP A 50 -0.95 4.87 3.59
C TRP A 50 -1.18 3.45 4.10
N ILE A 51 -0.11 2.68 4.25
CA ILE A 51 -0.16 1.38 4.90
C ILE A 51 -0.23 1.61 6.41
N SER A 52 -1.30 1.15 7.05
CA SER A 52 -1.55 1.33 8.47
C SER A 52 -1.10 0.13 9.30
N LYS A 53 -1.02 -1.07 8.70
CA LYS A 53 -0.55 -2.31 9.32
C LYS A 53 0.08 -3.21 8.26
N TRP A 54 1.02 -4.07 8.68
CA TRP A 54 1.60 -5.08 7.79
C TRP A 54 2.04 -6.35 8.53
N VAL A 55 2.12 -7.44 7.79
CA VAL A 55 2.62 -8.74 8.23
C VAL A 55 3.51 -9.30 7.13
N ASP A 56 4.78 -9.53 7.47
CA ASP A 56 5.71 -10.25 6.61
C ASP A 56 5.57 -11.75 6.87
N TYR A 57 4.98 -12.46 5.90
CA TYR A 57 4.95 -13.93 5.89
C TYR A 57 5.51 -14.47 4.57
N SER A 58 6.58 -13.82 4.11
CA SER A 58 7.21 -14.05 2.80
C SER A 58 8.03 -15.33 2.70
N ASP A 59 8.39 -15.95 3.82
CA ASP A 59 8.99 -17.29 3.86
C ASP A 59 8.05 -18.36 3.26
N LYS A 60 6.73 -18.14 3.29
CA LYS A 60 5.73 -19.11 2.83
C LYS A 60 4.74 -18.59 1.79
N TYR A 61 4.22 -17.37 1.95
CA TYR A 61 3.10 -16.89 1.16
C TYR A 61 3.34 -15.53 0.52
N GLY A 62 3.76 -14.55 1.30
CA GLY A 62 3.93 -13.18 0.84
C GLY A 62 3.77 -12.14 1.94
N PHE A 63 3.60 -10.89 1.51
CA PHE A 63 3.51 -9.72 2.39
C PHE A 63 2.07 -9.20 2.42
N GLY A 64 1.45 -9.26 3.59
CA GLY A 64 0.10 -8.75 3.83
C GLY A 64 0.13 -7.36 4.43
N TYR A 65 -0.80 -6.50 4.01
CA TYR A 65 -0.88 -5.13 4.47
C TYR A 65 -2.33 -4.65 4.57
N GLN A 66 -2.59 -3.71 5.47
CA GLN A 66 -3.85 -3.00 5.59
C GLN A 66 -3.60 -1.52 5.34
N LEU A 67 -4.44 -0.92 4.51
CA LEU A 67 -4.45 0.50 4.21
C LEU A 67 -5.14 1.29 5.34
N CYS A 68 -5.01 2.60 5.33
CA CYS A 68 -5.65 3.47 6.32
C CYS A 68 -7.17 3.50 6.22
N ASP A 69 -7.74 3.19 5.06
CA ASP A 69 -9.17 3.06 4.77
C ASP A 69 -9.73 1.64 5.04
N ASP A 70 -8.95 0.79 5.70
CA ASP A 70 -9.29 -0.61 6.02
C ASP A 70 -9.41 -1.55 4.80
N GLY A 71 -8.96 -1.11 3.62
CA GLY A 71 -8.61 -2.01 2.52
C GLY A 71 -7.46 -2.94 2.92
N VAL A 72 -7.50 -4.20 2.48
CA VAL A 72 -6.50 -5.22 2.83
C VAL A 72 -5.92 -5.81 1.57
N GLY A 73 -4.59 -5.87 1.48
CA GLY A 73 -3.89 -6.45 0.33
C GLY A 73 -2.89 -7.53 0.74
N ILE A 74 -2.59 -8.44 -0.19
CA ILE A 74 -1.44 -9.34 -0.13
C ILE A 74 -0.68 -9.26 -1.45
N MET A 75 0.63 -9.06 -1.36
CA MET A 75 1.57 -9.31 -2.45
C MET A 75 2.19 -10.70 -2.26
N TYR A 76 1.83 -11.65 -3.12
CA TYR A 76 2.31 -13.04 -3.04
C TYR A 76 3.71 -13.18 -3.60
N ASN A 77 4.40 -14.25 -3.19
CA ASN A 77 5.74 -14.59 -3.69
C ASN A 77 5.78 -14.89 -5.20
N ASP A 78 4.64 -15.23 -5.81
CA ASP A 78 4.49 -15.41 -7.26
C ASP A 78 4.27 -14.09 -8.03
N ASN A 79 4.48 -12.93 -7.36
CA ASN A 79 4.27 -11.57 -7.85
C ASN A 79 2.82 -11.16 -8.15
N THR A 80 1.86 -12.06 -7.95
CA THR A 80 0.44 -11.72 -8.02
C THR A 80 0.02 -10.94 -6.77
N LYS A 81 -1.08 -10.19 -6.87
CA LYS A 81 -1.59 -9.36 -5.79
C LYS A 81 -3.09 -9.54 -5.65
N ILE A 82 -3.59 -9.57 -4.43
CA ILE A 82 -5.03 -9.56 -4.17
C ILE A 82 -5.36 -8.48 -3.15
N LEU A 83 -6.41 -7.72 -3.41
CA LEU A 83 -6.86 -6.64 -2.57
C LEU A 83 -8.35 -6.80 -2.30
N LEU A 84 -8.74 -6.80 -1.03
CA LEU A 84 -10.11 -6.57 -0.58
C LEU A 84 -10.28 -5.08 -0.33
N LEU A 85 -11.17 -4.45 -1.08
CA LEU A 85 -11.40 -3.01 -1.01
C LEU A 85 -12.08 -2.62 0.32
N PRO A 86 -12.03 -1.32 0.71
CA PRO A 86 -12.59 -0.80 1.97
C PRO A 86 -14.03 -1.20 2.25
N ASN A 87 -14.85 -1.32 1.20
CA ASN A 87 -16.24 -1.75 1.29
C ASN A 87 -16.42 -3.23 1.67
N GLN A 88 -15.33 -3.97 1.90
CA GLN A 88 -15.28 -5.37 2.32
C GLN A 88 -16.04 -6.31 1.37
N ARG A 89 -16.21 -5.91 0.11
CA ARG A 89 -17.01 -6.62 -0.89
C ARG A 89 -16.28 -6.81 -2.20
N ASN A 90 -15.66 -5.75 -2.72
CA ASN A 90 -14.97 -5.78 -4.00
C ASN A 90 -13.57 -6.36 -3.81
N VAL A 91 -13.18 -7.24 -4.73
CA VAL A 91 -11.86 -7.86 -4.77
C VAL A 91 -11.17 -7.44 -6.06
N HIS A 92 -9.99 -6.86 -5.94
CA HIS A 92 -9.12 -6.54 -7.07
C HIS A 92 -7.94 -7.52 -7.06
N TYR A 93 -7.81 -8.30 -8.14
CA TYR A 93 -6.75 -9.26 -8.32
C TYR A 93 -5.86 -8.84 -9.49
N ILE A 94 -4.55 -8.88 -9.29
CA ILE A 94 -3.54 -8.46 -10.26
C ILE A 94 -2.61 -9.64 -10.49
N GLU A 95 -2.54 -10.09 -11.74
CA GLU A 95 -1.66 -11.17 -12.16
C GLU A 95 -0.20 -10.71 -12.19
N SER A 96 0.73 -11.67 -12.28
CA SER A 96 2.17 -11.39 -12.33
C SER A 96 2.60 -10.58 -13.56
N ASP A 97 1.82 -10.63 -14.64
CA ASP A 97 2.03 -9.85 -15.86
C ASP A 97 1.39 -8.44 -15.79
N GLY A 98 0.71 -8.12 -14.69
CA GLY A 98 -0.01 -6.87 -14.48
C GLY A 98 -1.46 -6.88 -14.94
N THR A 99 -1.98 -7.99 -15.46
CA THR A 99 -3.40 -8.10 -15.85
C THR A 99 -4.30 -7.96 -14.62
N GLU A 100 -5.25 -7.05 -14.69
CA GLU A 100 -6.18 -6.73 -13.61
C GLU A 100 -7.53 -7.41 -13.80
N ASN A 101 -8.03 -8.00 -12.72
CA ASN A 101 -9.34 -8.65 -12.67
C ASN A 101 -10.10 -8.16 -11.44
N TYR A 102 -11.39 -7.88 -11.64
CA TYR A 102 -12.26 -7.36 -10.59
C TYR A 102 -13.37 -8.37 -10.30
N TYR A 103 -13.55 -8.68 -9.02
CA TYR A 103 -14.54 -9.63 -8.54
C TYR A 103 -15.31 -9.06 -7.34
N VAL A 104 -16.32 -9.80 -6.90
CA VAL A 104 -16.99 -9.62 -5.63
C VAL A 104 -16.67 -10.85 -4.77
N ILE A 105 -16.63 -10.68 -3.44
CA ILE A 105 -16.53 -11.83 -2.52
C ILE A 105 -17.59 -12.88 -2.88
N GLY A 106 -17.19 -14.14 -2.93
CA GLY A 106 -18.05 -15.27 -3.28
C GLY A 106 -18.22 -15.50 -4.78
N SER A 107 -17.80 -14.55 -5.64
CA SER A 107 -17.81 -14.69 -7.10
C SER A 107 -16.41 -14.81 -7.72
N THR A 108 -15.38 -15.03 -6.89
CA THR A 108 -14.01 -15.29 -7.36
C THR A 108 -13.89 -16.68 -7.96
N PRO A 109 -13.09 -16.89 -9.02
CA PRO A 109 -12.86 -18.22 -9.59
C PRO A 109 -12.21 -19.17 -8.57
N SER A 110 -12.44 -20.48 -8.73
CA SER A 110 -11.90 -21.52 -7.83
C SER A 110 -10.38 -21.51 -7.73
N SER A 111 -9.68 -21.05 -8.77
CA SER A 111 -8.22 -20.85 -8.77
C SER A 111 -7.75 -19.88 -7.68
N LEU A 112 -8.59 -18.94 -7.24
CA LEU A 112 -8.26 -17.95 -6.20
C LEU A 112 -8.66 -18.37 -4.79
N GLU A 113 -9.31 -19.52 -4.59
CA GLU A 113 -9.85 -19.92 -3.28
C GLU A 113 -8.78 -19.92 -2.17
N LYS A 114 -7.60 -20.48 -2.46
CA LYS A 114 -6.46 -20.49 -1.52
C LYS A 114 -5.97 -19.06 -1.19
N LYS A 115 -5.88 -18.20 -2.19
CA LYS A 115 -5.46 -16.79 -2.03
C LYS A 115 -6.50 -16.00 -1.21
N MET A 116 -7.79 -16.20 -1.48
CA MET A 116 -8.87 -15.59 -0.69
C MET A 116 -8.88 -16.05 0.77
N LYS A 117 -8.58 -17.33 1.03
CA LYS A 117 -8.47 -17.86 2.39
C LYS A 117 -7.31 -17.22 3.14
N LEU A 118 -6.15 -17.07 2.49
CA LEU A 118 -5.01 -16.36 3.07
C LEU A 118 -5.34 -14.89 3.36
N LEU A 119 -5.97 -14.19 2.41
CA LEU A 119 -6.44 -12.81 2.60
C LEU A 119 -7.29 -12.65 3.86
N THR A 120 -8.22 -13.60 4.08
CA THR A 120 -9.06 -13.63 5.27
C THR A 120 -8.24 -13.82 6.56
N TYR A 121 -7.23 -14.70 6.55
CA TYR A 121 -6.36 -14.92 7.71
C TYR A 121 -5.50 -13.70 8.03
N PHE A 122 -4.86 -13.09 7.03
CA PHE A 122 -4.06 -11.86 7.22
C PHE A 122 -4.93 -10.73 7.77
N ARG A 123 -6.11 -10.51 7.18
CA ARG A 123 -7.08 -9.49 7.67
C ARG A 123 -7.43 -9.71 9.13
N ARG A 124 -7.81 -10.94 9.50
CA ARG A 124 -8.16 -11.27 10.89
C ARG A 124 -6.98 -11.01 11.83
N TYR A 125 -5.80 -11.49 11.48
CA TYR A 125 -4.60 -11.31 12.28
C TYR A 125 -4.26 -9.83 12.49
N MET A 126 -4.25 -9.02 11.43
CA MET A 126 -3.97 -7.59 11.52
C MET A 126 -5.01 -6.84 12.38
N ASN A 127 -6.28 -7.23 12.32
CA ASN A 127 -7.33 -6.65 13.14
C ASN A 127 -7.22 -7.03 14.62
N GLU A 128 -6.86 -8.28 14.92
CA GLU A 128 -6.80 -8.80 16.30
C GLU A 128 -5.49 -8.45 17.02
N HIS A 129 -4.37 -8.28 16.30
CA HIS A 129 -3.04 -8.23 16.91
C HIS A 129 -2.22 -6.98 16.63
N LEU A 130 -2.60 -6.15 15.66
CA LEU A 130 -1.80 -4.99 15.27
C LEU A 130 -2.53 -3.67 15.52
N VAL A 131 -1.77 -2.66 15.95
CA VAL A 131 -2.24 -1.29 16.12
C VAL A 131 -2.23 -0.57 14.77
N LYS A 132 -3.24 0.25 14.51
CA LYS A 132 -3.37 1.02 13.25
C LYS A 132 -2.47 2.26 13.30
N ALA A 133 -1.46 2.33 12.44
CA ALA A 133 -0.62 3.51 12.29
C ALA A 133 -1.44 4.68 11.69
N GLY A 134 -1.33 5.86 12.30
CA GLY A 134 -2.10 7.04 11.89
C GLY A 134 -3.59 6.99 12.27
N ALA A 135 -3.97 6.24 13.31
CA ALA A 135 -5.38 6.11 13.73
C ALA A 135 -6.07 7.44 14.10
N SER A 136 -5.31 8.45 14.52
CA SER A 136 -5.81 9.79 14.83
C SER A 136 -5.94 10.70 13.61
N VAL A 137 -5.38 10.31 12.46
CA VAL A 137 -5.41 11.10 11.23
C VAL A 137 -6.76 10.88 10.56
N VAL A 138 -7.45 11.97 10.23
CA VAL A 138 -8.71 11.89 9.48
C VAL A 138 -8.40 11.35 8.08
N VAL A 139 -8.89 10.16 7.80
CA VAL A 139 -8.78 9.53 6.47
C VAL A 139 -9.78 10.23 5.56
N GLN A 140 -9.29 10.87 4.50
CA GLN A 140 -10.17 11.37 3.44
C GLN A 140 -10.79 10.16 2.73
N GLU A 141 -12.11 10.20 2.49
CA GLU A 141 -12.81 9.06 1.90
C GLU A 141 -12.19 8.67 0.55
N SER A 142 -11.79 7.40 0.44
CA SER A 142 -11.18 6.80 -0.75
C SER A 142 -12.09 6.81 -1.98
N ASP A 143 -13.38 7.13 -1.80
CA ASP A 143 -14.38 7.25 -2.87
C ASP A 143 -14.03 8.36 -3.88
N SER A 144 -13.11 9.26 -3.53
CA SER A 144 -12.51 10.23 -4.44
C SER A 144 -11.47 9.63 -5.41
N LEU A 145 -10.95 8.43 -5.14
CA LEU A 145 -9.94 7.78 -5.97
C LEU A 145 -10.61 6.91 -7.05
N SER A 146 -10.37 7.25 -8.32
CA SER A 146 -10.77 6.40 -9.45
C SER A 146 -10.17 4.99 -9.40
N ARG A 147 -9.05 4.82 -8.67
CA ARG A 147 -8.36 3.54 -8.51
C ARG A 147 -7.60 3.49 -7.18
N ILE A 148 -7.89 2.48 -6.37
CA ILE A 148 -7.21 2.27 -5.08
C ILE A 148 -5.78 1.76 -5.35
N PRO A 149 -4.75 2.35 -4.69
CA PRO A 149 -3.37 1.92 -4.86
C PRO A 149 -3.15 0.50 -4.30
N TYR A 150 -2.15 -0.18 -4.84
CA TYR A 150 -1.70 -1.47 -4.36
C TYR A 150 -0.18 -1.44 -4.16
N LEU A 151 0.31 -2.29 -3.26
CA LEU A 151 1.74 -2.44 -3.02
C LEU A 151 2.44 -2.94 -4.28
N ASN A 152 3.30 -2.10 -4.88
CA ASN A 152 4.03 -2.45 -6.08
C ASN A 152 5.23 -3.37 -5.79
N MET A 153 6.01 -3.01 -4.77
CA MET A 153 7.20 -3.70 -4.31
C MET A 153 7.40 -3.40 -2.83
N TRP A 154 8.03 -4.32 -2.09
CA TRP A 154 8.46 -4.10 -0.72
C TRP A 154 9.84 -4.74 -0.51
N HIS A 155 10.55 -4.24 0.50
CA HIS A 155 11.83 -4.77 0.93
C HIS A 155 11.99 -4.50 2.42
N ARG A 156 12.78 -5.30 3.13
CA ARG A 156 13.11 -5.05 4.53
C ARG A 156 14.62 -5.03 4.74
N SER A 157 15.06 -4.14 5.60
CA SER A 157 16.41 -4.05 6.13
C SER A 157 16.41 -4.38 7.62
N THR A 158 17.57 -4.26 8.26
CA THR A 158 17.68 -4.43 9.72
C THR A 158 17.01 -3.32 10.52
N SER A 159 16.74 -2.16 9.91
CA SER A 159 16.22 -0.97 10.59
C SER A 159 14.89 -0.45 10.04
N ALA A 160 14.42 -0.96 8.90
CA ALA A 160 13.21 -0.46 8.23
C ALA A 160 12.57 -1.52 7.33
N VAL A 161 11.27 -1.35 7.12
CA VAL A 161 10.44 -2.02 6.12
C VAL A 161 9.82 -0.94 5.23
#